data_AF-A0A662H0P4-F1
#
_entry.id   AF-A0A662H0P4-F1
#
_cell.length_a   1.000
_cell.length_b   1.000
_cell.length_c   1.000
_cell.angle_alpha   90.00
_cell.angle_beta   90.00
_cell.angle_gamma   90.00
#
_symmetry.space_group_name_H-M   'P 1'
#
loop_
_entity.id
_entity.type
_entity.pdbx_description
1 polymer ?
#
loop_
_entity_poly.entity_id
_entity_poly.type
_entity_poly.pdbx_seq_one_letter_code
_entity_poly.pdbx_strand_id
1 'polypeptide(L)'
;MTWVFASIKVLDFVPRKAFYPEPKVDSLIVLLKPRQTPLLSEHEVKKFEIFLGKLFSQRRKVISKVISRTMEIDRSIVESILTENAISPQERVYKIPPQRFLNLFKALMRRGFI
;
A
#
# COMPACT_ATOMS: atom_id res chain seq x y z
N MET A 1 3.21 -3.56 -2.74
CA MET A 1 3.04 -5.02 -2.98
C MET A 1 3.85 -5.87 -2.02
N THR A 2 5.18 -5.75 -1.98
CA THR A 2 6.10 -6.67 -1.26
C THR A 2 5.70 -7.04 0.18
N TRP A 3 5.18 -6.09 0.97
CA TRP A 3 4.75 -6.32 2.36
C TRP A 3 3.69 -7.43 2.53
N VAL A 4 2.88 -7.68 1.50
CA VAL A 4 1.86 -8.75 1.50
C VAL A 4 2.51 -10.13 1.52
N PHE A 5 3.68 -10.27 0.88
CA PHE A 5 4.37 -11.55 0.73
C PHE A 5 5.42 -11.80 1.80
N ALA A 6 6.04 -10.74 2.32
CA ALA A 6 7.15 -10.86 3.27
C ALA A 6 7.09 -9.79 4.35
N SER A 7 7.62 -10.13 5.53
CA SER A 7 8.09 -9.10 6.46
C SER A 7 9.44 -8.57 5.98
N ILE A 8 9.65 -7.26 6.11
CA ILE A 8 10.82 -6.55 5.61
C ILE A 8 11.52 -5.89 6.79
N LYS A 9 12.83 -6.11 6.92
CA LYS A 9 13.68 -5.42 7.89
C LYS A 9 14.90 -4.84 7.17
N VAL A 10 15.21 -3.57 7.43
CA VAL A 10 16.50 -2.99 7.03
C VAL A 10 17.54 -3.53 8.01
N LEU A 11 18.57 -4.20 7.49
CA LEU A 11 19.67 -4.73 8.28
C LEU A 11 20.80 -3.71 8.41
N ASP A 12 21.17 -3.07 7.29
CA ASP A 12 22.29 -2.14 7.28
C ASP A 12 22.21 -1.13 6.14
N PHE A 13 22.95 -0.04 6.28
CA PHE A 13 23.21 0.97 5.26
C PHE A 13 24.59 0.78 4.66
N VAL A 14 24.67 0.80 3.32
CA VAL A 14 25.93 0.64 2.60
C VAL A 14 26.17 1.88 1.75
N PRO A 15 27.14 2.74 2.12
CA PRO A 15 27.44 3.94 1.34
C PRO A 15 27.99 3.56 -0.04
N ARG A 16 27.70 4.38 -1.05
CA ARG A 16 28.19 4.16 -2.43
C ARG A 16 29.70 3.95 -2.54
N LYS A 17 30.48 4.59 -1.67
CA LYS A 17 31.95 4.50 -1.62
C LYS A 17 32.48 3.09 -1.32
N ALA A 18 31.62 2.20 -0.84
CA ALA A 18 31.96 0.80 -0.59
C ALA A 18 31.94 -0.07 -1.86
N PHE A 19 31.57 0.48 -3.02
CA PHE A 19 31.46 -0.25 -4.29
C PHE A 19 32.48 0.26 -5.32
N TYR A 20 32.88 -0.62 -6.25
CA TYR A 20 33.70 -0.26 -7.41
C TYR A 20 33.09 -0.82 -8.72
N PRO A 21 32.89 0.02 -9.77
CA PRO A 21 33.01 1.48 -9.73
C PRO A 21 31.98 2.12 -8.78
N GLU A 22 32.26 3.31 -8.26
CA GLU A 22 31.36 4.01 -7.33
C GLU A 22 30.01 4.37 -8.02
N PRO A 23 28.85 3.92 -7.49
CA PRO A 23 27.54 4.25 -8.03
C PRO A 23 27.08 5.67 -7.63
N LYS A 24 26.03 6.17 -8.28
CA LYS A 24 25.44 7.50 -8.00
C LYS A 24 24.56 7.56 -6.74
N VAL A 25 24.27 6.42 -6.13
CA VAL A 25 23.31 6.27 -5.03
C VAL A 25 23.84 5.33 -3.97
N ASP A 26 23.39 5.50 -2.73
CA ASP A 26 23.69 4.58 -1.63
C ASP A 26 22.77 3.34 -1.68
N SER A 27 23.16 2.31 -0.94
CA SER A 27 22.48 1.01 -0.88
C SER A 27 21.98 0.69 0.53
N LEU A 28 20.99 -0.20 0.63
CA LEU A 28 20.52 -0.78 1.88
C LEU A 28 20.54 -2.31 1.77
N ILE A 29 20.99 -2.98 2.83
CA ILE A 29 20.80 -4.42 2.98
C ILE A 29 19.43 -4.63 3.62
N VAL A 30 18.54 -5.34 2.93
CA VAL A 30 17.20 -5.66 3.41
C VAL A 30 17.01 -7.17 3.57
N LEU A 31 16.42 -7.58 4.68
CA LEU A 31 15.99 -8.94 4.92
C LEU A 31 14.51 -9.07 4.60
N LEU A 32 14.20 -9.95 3.65
CA LEU A 32 12.84 -10.38 3.35
C LEU A 32 12.62 -11.75 3.98
N LYS A 33 11.66 -11.86 4.88
CA LYS A 33 11.19 -13.16 5.38
C LYS A 33 9.80 -13.44 4.81
N PRO A 34 9.67 -14.40 3.87
CA PRO A 34 8.38 -14.80 3.33
C PRO A 34 7.40 -15.15 4.45
N ARG A 35 6.14 -14.72 4.30
CA ARG A 35 5.09 -15.08 5.23
C ARG A 35 4.69 -16.53 4.98
N GLN A 36 4.61 -17.32 6.04
CA GLN A 36 4.15 -18.71 5.95
C GLN A 36 2.67 -18.78 5.56
N THR A 37 1.86 -17.85 6.09
CA THR A 37 0.44 -17.73 5.75
C THR A 37 0.24 -16.57 4.78
N PRO A 38 -0.26 -16.82 3.56
CA PRO A 38 -0.62 -15.77 2.62
C PRO A 38 -1.69 -14.84 3.21
N LEU A 39 -1.55 -13.52 3.03
CA LEU A 39 -2.55 -12.54 3.48
C LEU A 39 -3.73 -12.37 2.50
N LEU A 40 -3.52 -12.81 1.26
CA LEU A 40 -4.43 -12.74 0.11
C LEU A 40 -4.28 -14.02 -0.71
N SER A 41 -5.38 -14.49 -1.30
CA SER A 41 -5.36 -15.50 -2.37
C SER A 41 -4.75 -14.95 -3.67
N GLU A 42 -4.40 -15.82 -4.61
CA GLU A 42 -3.80 -15.40 -5.88
C GLU A 42 -4.69 -14.43 -6.67
N HIS A 43 -6.00 -14.66 -6.68
CA HIS A 43 -6.96 -13.76 -7.33
C HIS A 43 -7.03 -12.39 -6.64
N GLU A 44 -7.03 -12.40 -5.30
CA GLU A 44 -7.03 -11.17 -4.52
C GLU A 44 -5.72 -10.38 -4.69
N VAL A 45 -4.58 -11.04 -4.89
CA VAL A 45 -3.30 -10.36 -5.16
C VAL A 45 -3.40 -9.50 -6.41
N LYS A 46 -3.94 -10.03 -7.51
CA LYS A 46 -4.11 -9.28 -8.77
C LYS A 46 -5.04 -8.08 -8.59
N LYS A 47 -6.18 -8.28 -7.91
CA LYS A 47 -7.11 -7.19 -7.58
C LYS A 47 -6.46 -6.13 -6.68
N PHE A 48 -5.69 -6.56 -5.69
CA PHE A 48 -5.01 -5.67 -4.77
C PHE A 48 -3.93 -4.84 -5.45
N GLU A 49 -3.21 -5.42 -6.41
CA GLU A 49 -2.23 -4.70 -7.23
C GLU A 49 -2.89 -3.60 -8.06
N ILE A 50 -3.99 -3.92 -8.75
CA ILE A 50 -4.78 -2.95 -9.52
C ILE A 50 -5.30 -1.84 -8.59
N PHE A 51 -5.84 -2.22 -7.43
CA PHE A 51 -6.33 -1.29 -6.41
C PHE A 51 -5.22 -0.33 -5.95
N LEU A 52 -4.05 -0.86 -5.56
CA LEU A 52 -2.91 -0.02 -5.16
C LEU A 52 -2.42 0.86 -6.31
N GLY A 53 -2.32 0.33 -7.53
CA GLY A 53 -1.91 1.09 -8.71
C GLY A 53 -2.81 2.30 -8.97
N LYS A 54 -4.13 2.08 -8.90
CA LYS A 54 -5.14 3.14 -8.99
C LYS A 54 -4.92 4.23 -7.93
N LEU A 55 -4.73 3.87 -6.67
CA LEU A 55 -4.54 4.85 -5.59
C LEU A 55 -3.20 5.58 -5.67
N PHE A 56 -2.11 4.84 -5.89
CA PHE A 56 -0.75 5.40 -5.92
C PHE A 56 -0.43 6.16 -7.20
N SER A 57 -1.22 6.04 -8.27
CA SER A 57 -1.19 6.99 -9.40
C SER A 57 -1.49 8.43 -8.95
N GLN A 58 -2.18 8.59 -7.82
CA GLN A 58 -2.53 9.86 -7.19
C GLN A 58 -1.88 10.01 -5.80
N ARG A 59 -0.67 9.47 -5.63
CA ARG A 59 0.06 9.34 -4.34
C ARG A 59 0.00 10.54 -3.39
N ARG A 60 0.06 11.78 -3.91
CA ARG A 60 0.09 13.02 -3.08
C ARG A 60 -1.29 13.61 -2.76
N LYS A 61 -2.38 13.04 -3.28
CA LYS A 61 -3.74 13.51 -3.05
C LYS A 61 -4.36 12.89 -1.79
N VAL A 62 -5.43 13.52 -1.32
CA VAL A 62 -6.26 13.07 -0.20
C VAL A 62 -6.99 11.77 -0.57
N ILE A 63 -6.92 10.77 0.30
CA ILE A 63 -7.41 9.42 0.04
C ILE A 63 -8.91 9.36 -0.24
N SER A 64 -9.74 10.12 0.48
CA SER A 64 -11.20 10.13 0.25
C SER A 64 -11.55 10.60 -1.16
N LYS A 65 -10.89 11.67 -1.63
CA LYS A 65 -11.05 12.18 -3.00
C LYS A 65 -10.57 11.20 -4.06
N VAL A 66 -9.47 10.48 -3.78
CA VAL A 66 -8.93 9.49 -4.72
C VAL A 66 -9.89 8.31 -4.86
N ILE A 67 -10.34 7.71 -3.75
CA ILE A 67 -11.24 6.55 -3.78
C ILE A 67 -12.58 6.93 -4.41
N SER A 68 -13.21 8.02 -3.96
CA SER A 68 -14.50 8.46 -4.49
C SER A 68 -14.45 8.70 -6.00
N ARG A 69 -13.39 9.35 -6.51
CA ARG A 69 -13.23 9.58 -7.94
C ARG A 69 -12.90 8.31 -8.73
N THR A 70 -12.03 7.45 -8.21
CA THR A 70 -11.49 6.32 -8.97
C THR A 70 -12.41 5.10 -8.94
N MET A 71 -13.31 5.03 -7.98
CA MET A 71 -14.25 3.92 -7.78
C MET A 71 -15.71 4.37 -7.93
N GLU A 72 -15.94 5.65 -8.25
CA GLU A 72 -17.27 6.26 -8.43
C GLU A 72 -18.21 6.02 -7.23
N ILE A 73 -17.63 6.03 -6.03
CA ILE A 73 -18.35 5.84 -4.77
C ILE A 73 -18.67 7.22 -4.19
N ASP A 74 -19.89 7.37 -3.66
CA ASP A 74 -20.27 8.56 -2.93
C ASP A 74 -19.26 8.88 -1.81
N ARG A 75 -18.94 10.16 -1.68
CA ARG A 75 -17.89 10.59 -0.77
C ARG A 75 -18.24 10.28 0.68
N SER A 76 -19.50 10.43 1.11
CA SER A 76 -19.88 10.16 2.49
C SER A 76 -19.66 8.68 2.87
N ILE A 77 -19.95 7.77 1.94
CA ILE A 77 -19.71 6.33 2.10
C ILE A 77 -18.21 6.05 2.23
N VAL A 78 -17.38 6.66 1.38
CA VAL A 78 -15.93 6.51 1.43
C VAL A 78 -15.37 7.01 2.75
N GLU A 79 -15.80 8.18 3.23
CA GLU A 79 -15.33 8.76 4.49
C GLU A 79 -15.71 7.87 5.70
N SER A 80 -16.90 7.26 5.67
CA SER A 80 -17.31 6.26 6.66
C SER A 80 -16.40 5.03 6.65
N ILE A 81 -16.19 4.41 5.47
CA ILE A 81 -15.34 3.21 5.33
C ILE A 81 -13.89 3.50 5.76
N LEU A 82 -13.35 4.68 5.45
CA LEU A 82 -12.01 5.08 5.87
C LEU A 82 -11.91 5.19 7.39
N THR A 83 -12.91 5.82 8.03
CA THR A 83 -12.96 5.99 9.48
C THR A 83 -13.07 4.65 10.20
N GLU A 84 -13.91 3.72 9.71
CA GLU A 84 -14.00 2.34 10.23
C GLU A 84 -12.66 1.59 10.18
N ASN A 85 -11.83 1.89 9.18
CA ASN A 85 -10.51 1.29 9.00
C ASN A 85 -9.39 2.09 9.69
N ALA A 86 -9.75 3.06 10.54
CA ALA A 86 -8.86 4.02 11.21
C ALA A 86 -7.87 4.71 10.26
N ILE A 87 -8.41 5.23 9.16
CA ILE A 87 -7.73 6.10 8.21
C ILE A 87 -8.45 7.44 8.23
N SER A 88 -7.73 8.55 8.44
CA SER A 88 -8.34 9.87 8.34
C SER A 88 -8.76 10.13 6.89
N PRO A 89 -10.00 10.59 6.63
CA PRO A 89 -10.44 10.90 5.27
C PRO A 89 -9.56 11.92 4.54
N GLN A 90 -8.89 12.80 5.28
CA GLN A 90 -8.04 13.88 4.79
C GLN A 90 -6.57 13.43 4.60
N GLU A 91 -6.24 12.19 4.95
CA GLU A 91 -4.88 11.68 4.84
C GLU A 91 -4.44 11.53 3.38
N ARG A 92 -3.16 11.81 3.10
CA ARG A 92 -2.61 11.60 1.76
C ARG A 92 -2.26 10.13 1.57
N VAL A 93 -2.48 9.60 0.36
CA VAL A 93 -2.29 8.17 0.05
C VAL A 93 -0.95 7.63 0.56
N TYR A 94 0.17 8.35 0.37
CA TYR A 94 1.48 7.86 0.78
C TYR A 94 1.73 7.75 2.29
N LYS A 95 0.90 8.38 3.14
CA LYS A 95 1.06 8.31 4.60
C LYS A 95 0.43 7.05 5.18
N ILE A 96 -0.46 6.41 4.44
CA ILE A 96 -1.22 5.25 4.93
C ILE A 96 -0.31 4.02 4.98
N PRO A 97 -0.25 3.30 6.12
CA PRO A 97 0.54 2.08 6.25
C PRO A 97 0.01 0.93 5.37
N PRO A 98 0.87 -0.01 4.93
CA PRO A 98 0.45 -1.16 4.12
C PRO A 98 -0.70 -1.99 4.72
N GLN A 99 -0.68 -2.20 6.03
CA GLN A 99 -1.74 -2.95 6.74
C GLN A 99 -3.12 -2.27 6.60
N ARG A 100 -3.16 -0.93 6.64
CA ARG A 100 -4.40 -0.17 6.51
C ARG A 100 -4.95 -0.24 5.09
N PHE A 101 -4.10 -0.28 4.07
CA PHE A 101 -4.52 -0.55 2.70
C PHE A 101 -5.11 -1.95 2.52
N LEU A 102 -4.53 -2.97 3.15
CA LEU A 102 -5.07 -4.33 3.10
C LEU A 102 -6.47 -4.40 3.73
N ASN A 103 -6.64 -3.77 4.90
CA ASN A 103 -7.94 -3.73 5.59
C ASN A 103 -8.99 -2.99 4.76
N LEU A 104 -8.62 -1.83 4.21
CA LEU A 104 -9.47 -1.03 3.33
C LEU A 104 -9.88 -1.82 2.08
N PHE A 105 -8.93 -2.51 1.44
CA PHE A 105 -9.22 -3.38 0.29
C PHE A 105 -10.24 -4.46 0.63
N LYS A 106 -10.04 -5.18 1.75
CA LYS A 106 -11.00 -6.20 2.22
C LYS A 106 -12.36 -5.59 2.59
N ALA A 107 -12.39 -4.40 3.15
CA ALA A 107 -13.63 -3.69 3.50
C ALA A 107 -14.44 -3.27 2.27
N LEU A 108 -13.76 -2.84 1.20
CA LEU A 108 -14.37 -2.46 -0.07
C LEU A 108 -14.84 -3.71 -0.85
N MET A 109 -14.05 -4.79 -0.87
CA MET A 109 -14.47 -6.05 -1.51
C MET A 109 -15.72 -6.64 -0.85
N ARG A 110 -15.79 -6.69 0.49
CA ARG A 110 -16.97 -7.19 1.21
C ARG A 110 -18.25 -6.38 0.91
N ARG A 111 -18.10 -5.12 0.50
CA ARG A 111 -19.21 -4.23 0.12
C ARG A 111 -19.52 -4.26 -1.39
N GLY A 112 -18.80 -5.07 -2.17
CA GLY A 112 -19.04 -5.21 -3.61
C GLY A 112 -18.50 -4.07 -4.47
N PHE A 113 -17.63 -3.20 -3.92
CA PHE A 113 -17.05 -2.10 -4.69
C PHE A 113 -15.85 -2.52 -5.56
N ILE A 114 -15.26 -3.70 -5.30
CA ILE A 114 -14.10 -4.29 -6.02
C ILE A 114 -14.12 -5.81 -5.97
#